data_AF-A0A2E8A7S0-F1
#
_entry.id   AF-A0A2E8A7S0-F1
#
_cell.length_a   1.000
_cell.length_b   1.000
_cell.length_c   1.000
_cell.angle_alpha   90.00
_cell.angle_beta   90.00
_cell.angle_gamma   90.00
#
_symmetry.space_group_name_H-M   'P 1'
#
loop_
_entity.id
_entity.type
_entity.pdbx_description
1 polymer ?
#
loop_
_entity_poly.entity_id
_entity_poly.type
_entity_poly.pdbx_seq_one_letter_code
_entity_poly.pdbx_strand_id
1 'polypeptide(L)' 'MKFSEIKELSEAELHKKLRELGEELLQLRIRKQTGQVEKPHLLKSIRRDRARILSALRPKTS' A
#
# COMPACT_ATOMS: atom_id res chain seq x y z
N MET A 1 -1.31 -7.70 3.03
CA MET A 1 -1.68 -8.38 1.77
C MET A 1 -0.76 -9.58 1.49
N LYS A 2 -1.26 -10.70 0.96
CA LYS A 2 -0.40 -11.83 0.52
C LYS A 2 0.14 -11.55 -0.89
N PHE A 3 1.36 -12.00 -1.17
CA PHE A 3 2.02 -11.71 -2.46
C PHE A 3 1.35 -12.42 -3.64
N SER A 4 0.71 -13.58 -3.41
CA SER A 4 -0.02 -14.33 -4.44
C SER A 4 -1.20 -13.53 -5.00
N GLU A 5 -2.01 -12.91 -4.13
CA GLU A 5 -3.15 -12.07 -4.54
C GLU A 5 -2.70 -10.85 -5.35
N ILE A 6 -1.50 -10.31 -5.09
CA ILE A 6 -0.93 -9.18 -5.84
C ILE A 6 -0.55 -9.61 -7.26
N LYS A 7 -0.10 -10.86 -7.45
CA LYS A 7 0.28 -11.38 -8.77
C LYS A 7 -0.91 -11.78 -9.64
N GLU A 8 -2.05 -12.09 -9.04
CA GLU A 8 -3.29 -12.44 -9.75
C GLU A 8 -4.08 -11.21 -10.21
N LEU A 9 -3.82 -10.04 -9.63
CA LEU A 9 -4.46 -8.78 -10.02
C LEU A 9 -3.84 -8.21 -11.30
N SER A 10 -4.67 -7.59 -12.13
CA SER A 10 -4.21 -6.87 -13.32
C SER A 10 -3.40 -5.63 -12.94
N GLU A 11 -2.50 -5.16 -13.82
CA GLU A 11 -1.75 -3.91 -13.61
C GLU A 11 -2.68 -2.73 -13.26
N ALA A 12 -3.84 -2.63 -13.92
CA ALA A 12 -4.82 -1.59 -13.63
C ALA A 12 -5.35 -1.66 -12.18
N GLU A 13 -5.61 -2.87 -11.68
CA GLU A 13 -6.07 -3.08 -10.31
C GLU A 13 -4.95 -2.83 -9.29
N LEU A 14 -3.71 -3.19 -9.64
CA LEU A 14 -2.53 -2.88 -8.84
C LEU A 14 -2.33 -1.37 -8.71
N HIS A 15 -2.47 -0.62 -9.80
CA HIS A 15 -2.42 0.84 -9.79
C HIS A 15 -3.58 1.45 -8.99
N LYS A 16 -4.78 0.87 -9.07
CA LYS A 16 -5.94 1.29 -8.27
C LYS A 16 -5.68 1.10 -6.77
N LYS A 17 -5.25 -0.08 -6.36
CA LYS A 17 -4.86 -0.38 -4.96
C LYS A 17 -3.73 0.51 -4.47
N LEU A 18 -2.73 0.80 -5.32
CA LEU A 18 -1.64 1.71 -4.95
C LEU A 18 -2.15 3.12 -4.61
N ARG A 19 -3.17 3.59 -5.33
CA ARG A 19 -3.85 4.86 -5.07
C ARG A 19 -4.64 4.83 -3.76
N GLU A 20 -5.48 3.82 -3.57
CA GLU A 20 -6.27 3.63 -2.34
C GLU A 20 -5.37 3.58 -1.09
N LEU A 21 -4.31 2.79 -1.12
CA LEU A 21 -3.31 2.72 -0.04
C LEU A 21 -2.59 4.05 0.19
N GLY A 22 -2.45 4.88 -0.84
CA GLY A 22 -1.88 6.22 -0.75
C GLY A 22 -2.79 7.20 -0.02
N GLU A 23 -4.08 7.18 -0.33
CA GLU A 23 -5.11 7.98 0.35
C GLU A 23 -5.25 7.56 1.83
N GLU A 24 -5.25 6.27 2.11
CA GLU A 24 -5.29 5.75 3.47
C GLU A 24 -4.05 6.16 4.28
N LEU A 25 -2.87 6.18 3.65
CA LEU A 25 -1.65 6.68 4.27
C LEU A 25 -1.74 8.18 4.58
N LEU A 26 -2.34 8.97 3.70
CA LEU A 26 -2.55 10.41 3.90
C LEU A 26 -3.50 10.65 5.07
N GLN A 27 -4.63 9.95 5.10
CA GLN A 27 -5.59 9.99 6.21
C GLN A 27 -4.92 9.62 7.54
N LEU A 28 -4.13 8.56 7.58
CA LEU A 28 -3.40 8.16 8.77
C LEU A 28 -2.32 9.18 9.19
N ARG A 29 -1.68 9.87 8.24
CA ARG A 29 -0.74 10.97 8.54
C ARG A 29 -1.45 12.17 9.15
N ILE A 30 -2.61 12.55 8.60
CA ILE A 30 -3.43 13.63 9.13
C ILE A 30 -3.90 13.28 10.56
N ARG A 31 -4.46 12.08 10.76
CA ARG A 31 -4.85 11.58 12.10
C ARG A 31 -3.67 11.53 13.07
N LYS A 32 -2.47 11.23 12.55
CA LYS A 32 -1.25 11.27 13.35
C LYS A 32 -0.88 12.68 13.79
N GLN A 33 -1.05 13.64 12.90
CA GLN A 33 -0.78 15.05 13.19
C GLN A 33 -1.81 15.65 14.15
N THR A 34 -3.07 15.21 14.10
CA THR A 34 -4.12 15.61 15.04
C THR A 34 -4.03 14.92 16.41
N GLY A 35 -2.99 14.12 16.66
CA GLY A 35 -2.75 13.48 17.96
C GLY A 35 -3.58 12.22 18.24
N GLN A 36 -4.47 11.82 17.31
CA GLN A 36 -5.30 10.61 17.42
C GLN A 36 -4.66 9.43 16.70
N VAL A 37 -3.42 9.07 17.05
CA VAL A 37 -2.77 7.88 16.50
C VAL A 37 -3.28 6.64 17.22
N GLU A 38 -4.44 6.12 16.84
CA GLU A 38 -4.92 4.86 17.41
C GLU A 38 -4.10 3.66 16.91
N LYS A 39 -3.53 3.73 15.69
CA LYS A 39 -2.94 2.55 15.01
C LYS A 39 -1.67 2.85 14.21
N PRO A 40 -0.52 3.11 14.87
CA PRO A 40 0.75 3.39 14.19
C PRO A 40 1.28 2.19 13.38
N HIS A 41 0.88 0.97 13.73
CA HIS A 41 1.23 -0.25 13.01
C HIS A 41 0.65 -0.31 11.59
N LEU A 42 -0.49 0.35 11.34
CA LEU A 42 -1.12 0.40 10.01
C LEU A 42 -0.26 1.16 9.01
N LEU A 43 0.37 2.27 9.41
CA LEU A 43 1.33 3.00 8.55
C LEU A 43 2.44 2.07 8.02
N LYS A 44 2.99 1.23 8.91
CA LYS A 44 4.04 0.27 8.55
C LYS A 44 3.51 -0.88 7.70
N SER A 45 2.24 -1.26 7.85
CA SER A 45 1.58 -2.27 7.00
C SER A 45 1.35 -1.73 5.59
N ILE A 46 0.72 -0.56 5.46
CA ILE A 46 0.40 0.10 4.19
C ILE A 46 1.67 0.38 3.38
N ARG A 47 2.75 0.85 4.03
CA ARG A 47 4.05 1.01 3.37
C ARG A 47 4.59 -0.30 2.79
N ARG A 48 4.46 -1.41 3.52
CA ARG A 48 4.91 -2.73 3.06
C ARG A 48 4.05 -3.25 1.92
N ASP A 49 2.73 -3.08 2.00
CA ASP A 49 1.81 -3.50 0.95
C ASP A 49 2.04 -2.70 -0.34
N ARG A 50 2.26 -1.38 -0.27
CA ARG A 50 2.67 -0.56 -1.44
C ARG A 50 3.99 -1.02 -2.03
N ALA A 51 4.98 -1.35 -1.20
CA ALA A 51 6.26 -1.87 -1.69
C ALA A 51 6.09 -3.20 -2.44
N ARG A 52 5.25 -4.12 -1.93
CA ARG A 52 4.96 -5.39 -2.62
C ARG A 52 4.27 -5.19 -3.97
N ILE A 53 3.31 -4.26 -4.05
CA ILE A 53 2.64 -3.90 -5.31
C ILE A 53 3.66 -3.34 -6.32
N LEU A 54 4.52 -2.41 -5.89
CA LEU A 54 5.58 -1.86 -6.74
C LEU A 54 6.57 -2.94 -7.19
N SER A 55 6.89 -3.92 -6.34
CA SER A 55 7.72 -5.06 -6.73
C SER A 55 7.04 -5.99 -7.73
N ALA A 56 5.71 -6.13 -7.69
CA ALA A 56 4.95 -6.92 -8.66
C ALA A 56 4.82 -6.21 -10.01
N LEU A 57 4.65 -4.88 -10.00
CA LEU A 57 4.66 -4.03 -11.20
C LEU A 57 6.05 -3.88 -11.82
N ARG A 58 7.11 -4.20 -11.07
CA ARG A 58 8.47 -4.11 -11.60
C ARG A 58 8.68 -5.26 -12.58
N PRO A 59 9.08 -4.99 -13.83
CA PRO A 59 9.42 -6.05 -14.76
C PRO A 59 10.55 -6.86 -14.14
N LYS A 60 10.40 -8.18 -14.18
CA LYS A 60 11.43 -9.12 -13.74
C LYS A 60 12.55 -9.04 -14.78
N THR A 61 13.47 -8.09 -14.60
CA THR A 61 14.70 -8.02 -15.39
C THR A 61 15.46 -9.33 -15.14
N SER A 62 15.44 -10.20 -16.15
CA SER A 62 16.20 -11.44 -16.23
C SER A 62 16.70 -11.61 -17.65
#